data_AF-A0A1E7HUW4-F1
#
_entry.id   AF-A0A1E7HUW4-F1
#
_cell.length_a   1.000
_cell.length_b   1.000
_cell.length_c   1.000
_cell.angle_alpha   90.00
_cell.angle_beta   90.00
_cell.angle_gamma   90.00
#
_symmetry.space_group_name_H-M   'P 1'
#
loop_
_entity.id
_entity.type
_entity.pdbx_description
1 polymer ?
#
loop_
_entity_poly.entity_id
_entity_poly.type
_entity_poly.pdbx_seq_one_letter_code
_entity_poly.pdbx_strand_id
1 'polypeptide(L)'
;MIRADIIVTGDVQMVGFRTFIKNIADSLNIKGYAKNLDDGSVNIVCESEKNNIEKLINELREKTPSFASIGDISVEYADYTGEYISFERTNGDVPKEATLGDLLGVMQSIDAKAEMLITMLSDTNDTPKSVKGDTSLMAR
;
A
#
# COMPACT_ATOMS: atom_id res chain seq x y z
N MET A 1 25.61 7.44 -4.68
CA MET A 1 24.40 6.80 -4.13
C MET A 1 24.20 7.32 -2.72
N ILE A 2 22.98 7.27 -2.22
CA ILE A 2 22.59 7.75 -0.89
C ILE A 2 21.56 6.79 -0.30
N ARG A 3 21.47 6.74 1.03
CA ARG A 3 20.40 6.06 1.76
C ARG A 3 19.31 7.07 2.14
N ALA A 4 18.06 6.63 2.12
CA ALA A 4 16.95 7.39 2.67
C ALA A 4 16.09 6.51 3.57
N ASP A 5 15.69 7.07 4.70
CA ASP A 5 14.70 6.51 5.61
C ASP A 5 13.44 7.38 5.48
N ILE A 6 12.38 6.81 4.90
CA ILE A 6 11.15 7.52 4.52
C ILE A 6 10.02 7.01 5.40
N ILE A 7 9.27 7.91 6.02
CA ILE A 7 8.07 7.59 6.79
C ILE A 7 6.86 8.10 6.02
N VAL A 8 5.94 7.20 5.70
CA VAL A 8 4.67 7.51 5.05
C VAL A 8 3.54 7.28 6.06
N THR A 9 2.75 8.31 6.31
CA THR A 9 1.58 8.24 7.19
C THR A 9 0.28 8.31 6.39
N GLY A 10 -0.83 7.88 7.00
CA GLY A 10 -2.17 7.89 6.39
C GLY A 10 -2.80 6.50 6.36
N ASP A 11 -3.80 6.31 5.50
CA ASP A 11 -4.47 5.03 5.27
C ASP A 11 -3.64 4.19 4.29
N VAL A 12 -2.46 3.75 4.76
CA VAL A 12 -1.40 3.13 3.94
C VAL A 12 -1.09 1.68 4.32
N GLN A 13 -1.78 1.12 5.31
CA GLN A 13 -1.65 -0.30 5.69
C GLN A 13 -2.82 -1.13 5.19
N MET A 14 -2.63 -2.45 5.13
CA MET A 14 -3.65 -3.44 4.74
C MET A 14 -4.23 -3.34 3.31
N VAL A 15 -3.82 -2.34 2.54
CA VAL A 15 -4.29 -2.03 1.17
C VAL A 15 -3.31 -2.49 0.07
N GLY A 16 -2.31 -3.30 0.40
CA GLY A 16 -1.28 -3.71 -0.56
C GLY A 16 -0.26 -2.62 -0.92
N PHE A 17 -0.20 -1.52 -0.14
CA PHE A 17 0.71 -0.40 -0.36
C PHE A 17 2.19 -0.80 -0.46
N ARG A 18 2.65 -1.78 0.35
CA ARG A 18 4.02 -2.32 0.23
C ARG A 18 4.30 -2.99 -1.13
N THR A 19 3.30 -3.62 -1.75
CA THR A 19 3.44 -4.14 -3.13
C THR A 19 3.61 -2.99 -4.12
N PHE A 20 2.80 -1.94 -3.96
CA PHE A 20 2.87 -0.75 -4.78
C PHE A 20 4.24 -0.08 -4.69
N ILE A 21 4.75 0.15 -3.47
CA ILE A 21 6.11 0.66 -3.23
C ILE A 21 7.16 -0.23 -3.92
N LYS A 22 7.09 -1.56 -3.72
CA LYS A 22 8.04 -2.50 -4.33
C LYS A 22 8.07 -2.37 -5.85
N ASN A 23 6.90 -2.33 -6.50
CA ASN A 23 6.82 -2.24 -7.96
C ASN A 23 7.47 -0.96 -8.49
N ILE A 24 7.27 0.18 -7.81
CA ILE A 24 7.92 1.44 -8.17
C ILE A 24 9.43 1.34 -7.94
N ALA A 25 9.84 0.84 -6.77
CA ALA A 25 11.26 0.70 -6.42
C ALA A 25 12.03 -0.18 -7.42
N ASP A 26 11.45 -1.31 -7.82
CA ASP A 26 12.02 -2.19 -8.84
C ASP A 26 12.17 -1.47 -10.19
N SER A 27 11.16 -0.69 -10.60
CA SER A 27 11.18 0.07 -11.86
C SER A 27 12.23 1.17 -11.90
N LEU A 28 12.60 1.69 -10.72
CA LEU A 28 13.60 2.75 -10.53
C LEU A 28 14.98 2.20 -10.12
N ASN A 29 15.15 0.87 -10.08
CA ASN A 29 16.37 0.21 -9.62
C ASN A 29 16.82 0.68 -8.21
N ILE A 30 15.85 0.80 -7.31
CA ILE A 30 16.04 1.16 -5.90
C ILE A 30 16.12 -0.13 -5.09
N LYS A 31 17.05 -0.18 -4.12
CA LYS A 31 17.22 -1.34 -3.22
C LYS A 31 16.82 -0.95 -1.81
N GLY A 32 16.45 -1.92 -0.98
CA GLY A 32 16.01 -1.64 0.39
C GLY A 32 14.80 -2.45 0.80
N TYR A 33 13.94 -1.86 1.64
CA TYR A 33 12.70 -2.50 2.03
C TYR A 33 11.59 -1.53 2.42
N ALA A 34 10.37 -2.05 2.45
CA ALA A 34 9.23 -1.39 3.10
C ALA A 34 8.72 -2.24 4.29
N LYS A 35 8.40 -1.58 5.40
CA LYS A 35 7.94 -2.16 6.67
C LYS A 35 6.73 -1.40 7.22
N ASN A 36 5.72 -2.12 7.69
CA ASN A 36 4.64 -1.50 8.47
C ASN A 36 5.12 -1.25 9.90
N LEU A 37 4.80 -0.09 10.45
CA LEU A 37 5.04 0.25 11.84
C LEU A 37 3.76 0.07 12.68
N ASP A 38 3.92 -0.10 13.99
CA ASP A 38 2.81 -0.38 14.92
C ASP A 38 1.83 0.80 15.06
N ASP A 39 2.28 2.00 14.71
CA ASP A 39 1.49 3.24 14.73
C ASP A 39 0.61 3.43 13.48
N GLY A 40 0.60 2.47 12.56
CA GLY A 40 -0.16 2.54 11.31
C GLY A 40 0.62 3.14 10.14
N SER A 41 1.83 3.67 10.35
CA SER A 41 2.66 4.21 9.27
C SER A 41 3.44 3.13 8.51
N VAL A 42 4.05 3.50 7.38
CA VAL A 42 4.95 2.65 6.61
C VAL A 42 6.33 3.29 6.55
N ASN A 43 7.34 2.57 7.03
CA ASN A 43 8.73 2.94 6.89
C ASN A 43 9.34 2.29 5.65
N ILE A 44 9.99 3.10 4.83
CA ILE A 44 10.71 2.66 3.64
C ILE A 44 12.17 3.03 3.84
N VAL A 45 13.04 2.03 3.92
CA VAL A 45 14.49 2.22 3.93
C VAL A 45 14.98 1.89 2.54
N CYS A 46 15.67 2.81 1.88
CA CYS A 46 16.10 2.58 0.52
C CYS A 46 17.45 3.21 0.17
N GLU A 47 18.11 2.63 -0.82
CA GLU A 47 19.39 3.06 -1.35
C GLU A 47 19.34 3.16 -2.87
N SER A 48 19.70 4.32 -3.41
CA SER A 48 19.82 4.54 -4.86
C SER A 48 20.55 5.86 -5.14
N GLU A 49 20.51 6.32 -6.39
CA GLU A 49 20.79 7.71 -6.71
C GLU A 49 19.70 8.62 -6.15
N LYS A 50 20.07 9.82 -5.68
CA LYS A 50 19.13 10.79 -5.09
C LYS A 50 17.92 11.06 -6.00
N ASN A 51 18.17 11.20 -7.31
CA ASN A 51 17.13 11.42 -8.32
C ASN A 51 16.10 10.27 -8.38
N ASN A 52 16.53 9.01 -8.17
CA ASN A 52 15.60 7.88 -8.15
C ASN A 52 14.76 7.87 -6.87
N ILE A 53 15.35 8.25 -5.73
CA ILE A 53 14.61 8.38 -4.46
C ILE A 53 13.58 9.51 -4.55
N GLU A 54 13.96 10.66 -5.11
CA GLU A 54 13.02 11.77 -5.37
C GLU A 54 11.88 11.35 -6.31
N LYS A 55 12.18 10.57 -7.36
CA LYS A 55 11.15 9.98 -8.25
C LYS A 55 10.23 9.03 -7.50
N LEU A 56 10.76 8.14 -6.65
CA LEU A 56 9.95 7.26 -5.82
C LEU A 56 8.94 8.06 -4.99
N ILE A 57 9.39 9.12 -4.31
CA ILE A 57 8.52 9.97 -3.48
C ILE A 57 7.42 10.63 -4.32
N ASN A 58 7.76 11.12 -5.51
CA ASN A 58 6.78 11.72 -6.42
C ASN A 58 5.75 10.68 -6.92
N GLU A 59 6.20 9.48 -7.30
CA GLU A 59 5.30 8.41 -7.73
C GLU A 59 4.38 7.94 -6.61
N LEU A 60 4.86 7.89 -5.36
CA LEU A 60 3.99 7.63 -4.21
C LEU A 60 2.86 8.67 -4.14
N ARG A 61 3.16 9.96 -4.28
CA ARG A 61 2.13 11.01 -4.22
C ARG A 61 1.16 10.96 -5.41
N GLU A 62 1.65 10.74 -6.62
CA GLU A 62 0.86 10.85 -7.85
C GLU A 62 0.05 9.59 -8.18
N LYS A 63 0.59 8.41 -7.87
CA LYS A 63 0.02 7.12 -8.30
C LYS A 63 -0.60 6.33 -7.14
N THR A 64 -0.76 6.93 -5.97
CA THR A 64 -1.42 6.27 -4.83
C THR A 64 -2.81 5.76 -5.27
N PRO A 65 -3.10 4.46 -5.11
CA PRO A 65 -4.40 3.90 -5.46
C PRO A 65 -5.56 4.54 -4.70
N SER A 66 -6.76 4.57 -5.28
CA SER A 66 -7.94 5.22 -4.68
C SER A 66 -8.41 4.62 -3.35
N PHE A 67 -7.96 3.40 -3.02
CA PHE A 67 -8.25 2.72 -1.75
C PHE A 67 -7.18 2.99 -0.67
N ALA A 68 -6.19 3.83 -0.95
CA ALA A 68 -5.15 4.26 -0.02
C ALA A 68 -5.09 5.79 0.00
N SER A 69 -4.66 6.36 1.12
CA SER A 69 -4.51 7.82 1.25
C SER A 69 -3.22 8.14 1.98
N ILE A 70 -2.36 8.94 1.35
CA ILE A 70 -1.14 9.45 1.98
C ILE A 70 -1.48 10.76 2.70
N GLY A 71 -1.24 10.79 4.01
CA GLY A 71 -1.31 12.00 4.82
C GLY A 71 -0.04 12.83 4.70
N ASP A 72 1.09 12.28 5.13
CA ASP A 72 2.40 12.94 5.08
C ASP A 72 3.51 11.97 4.65
N ILE A 73 4.58 12.54 4.06
CA ILE A 73 5.82 11.83 3.74
C ILE A 73 6.99 12.61 4.33
N SER A 74 7.63 12.02 5.34
CA SER A 74 8.89 12.52 5.90
C SER A 74 10.07 11.74 5.32
N VAL A 75 11.19 12.42 5.06
CA VAL A 75 12.38 11.83 4.44
C VAL A 75 13.61 12.28 5.19
N GLU A 76 14.39 11.32 5.67
CA GLU A 76 15.72 11.54 6.22
C GLU A 76 16.76 10.90 5.31
N TYR A 77 17.80 11.65 4.96
CA TYR A 77 18.90 11.14 4.13
C TYR A 77 20.09 10.75 4.99
N ALA A 78 20.74 9.65 4.63
CA ALA A 78 21.91 9.11 5.30
C ALA A 78 22.96 8.64 4.30
N ASP A 79 24.16 8.35 4.80
CA ASP A 79 25.24 7.80 3.98
C ASP A 79 24.87 6.44 3.39
N TYR A 80 25.30 6.21 2.15
CA TYR A 80 25.11 4.93 1.47
C TYR A 80 25.89 3.82 2.18
N THR A 81 25.22 2.72 2.49
CA THR A 81 25.80 1.56 3.20
C THR A 81 26.04 0.36 2.27
N GLY A 82 25.24 0.22 1.21
CA GLY A 82 25.33 -0.90 0.28
C GLY A 82 24.85 -2.23 0.87
N GLU A 83 24.03 -2.17 1.92
CA GLU A 83 23.51 -3.34 2.65
C GLU A 83 22.51 -4.15 1.80
N TYR A 84 21.83 -3.52 0.84
CA TYR A 84 20.72 -4.12 0.12
C TYR A 84 21.10 -4.53 -1.31
N ILE A 85 20.68 -5.73 -1.71
CA ILE A 85 20.87 -6.27 -3.06
C ILE A 85 19.62 -6.15 -3.95
N SER A 86 18.44 -6.15 -3.33
CA SER A 86 17.11 -6.07 -3.93
C SER A 86 16.20 -5.17 -3.10
N PHE A 87 15.00 -4.87 -3.61
CA PHE A 87 13.94 -4.26 -2.80
C PHE A 87 13.01 -5.35 -2.25
N GLU A 88 12.97 -5.47 -0.92
CA GLU A 88 12.21 -6.49 -0.23
C GLU A 88 10.97 -5.91 0.47
N ARG A 89 9.94 -6.74 0.59
CA ARG A 89 8.87 -6.48 1.55
C ARG A 89 9.28 -7.15 2.85
N THR A 90 9.51 -6.40 3.92
CA THR A 90 9.80 -7.06 5.20
C THR A 90 8.56 -7.81 5.68
N ASN A 91 8.75 -9.11 5.98
CA ASN A 91 7.73 -10.09 6.34
C ASN A 91 7.14 -9.84 7.75
N GLY A 92 6.57 -8.67 7.99
CA GLY A 92 5.81 -8.40 9.21
C GLY A 92 4.41 -9.05 9.24
N ASP A 93 3.95 -9.65 8.14
CA ASP A 93 2.56 -10.14 8.05
C ASP A 93 2.43 -11.65 8.34
N VAL A 94 3.54 -12.39 8.26
CA VAL A 94 3.58 -13.82 8.58
C VAL A 94 4.90 -14.10 9.30
N PRO A 95 4.87 -14.37 10.61
CA PRO A 95 6.06 -14.71 11.38
C PRO A 95 6.75 -15.95 10.82
N LYS A 96 8.09 -15.94 10.80
CA LYS A 96 8.89 -17.14 10.46
C LYS A 96 8.78 -18.23 11.52
N GLU A 97 8.47 -17.86 12.77
CA GLU A 97 7.97 -18.69 13.86
C GLU A 97 6.89 -17.86 14.58
N ALA A 98 5.67 -18.39 14.71
CA ALA A 98 4.54 -17.60 15.19
C ALA A 98 4.41 -17.65 16.72
N THR A 99 4.47 -16.49 17.38
CA THR A 99 4.02 -16.34 18.77
C THR A 99 2.49 -16.14 18.80
N LEU A 100 1.85 -16.35 19.97
CA LEU A 100 0.43 -16.07 20.17
C LEU A 100 0.08 -14.59 19.91
N GLY A 101 1.00 -13.67 20.20
CA GLY A 101 0.84 -12.24 19.90
C GLY A 101 0.81 -11.97 18.39
N ASP A 102 1.63 -12.68 17.63
CA ASP A 102 1.63 -12.56 16.17
C ASP A 102 0.37 -13.15 15.54
N LEU A 103 -0.11 -14.28 16.05
CA LEU A 103 -1.41 -14.87 15.67
C LEU A 103 -2.57 -13.92 15.97
N LEU A 104 -2.53 -13.24 17.11
CA LEU A 104 -3.53 -12.24 17.48
C LEU A 104 -3.48 -11.03 16.52
N GLY A 105 -2.30 -10.55 16.15
CA GLY A 105 -2.14 -9.48 15.17
C GLY A 105 -2.68 -9.86 13.79
N VAL A 106 -2.46 -11.10 13.35
CA VAL A 106 -3.06 -11.62 12.12
C VAL A 106 -4.59 -11.67 12.23
N MET A 107 -5.14 -12.22 13.31
CA MET A 107 -6.59 -12.30 13.53
C MET A 107 -7.25 -10.91 13.58
N GLN A 108 -6.68 -9.97 14.32
CA GLN A 108 -7.15 -8.59 14.38
C GLN A 108 -7.10 -7.90 13.01
N SER A 109 -6.06 -8.18 12.21
CA SER A 109 -5.98 -7.66 10.84
C SER A 109 -7.04 -8.24 9.91
N ILE A 110 -7.48 -9.49 10.15
CA ILE A 110 -8.55 -10.11 9.37
C ILE A 110 -9.89 -9.46 9.74
N ASP A 111 -10.18 -9.26 11.03
CA ASP A 111 -11.42 -8.60 11.48
C ASP A 111 -11.52 -7.17 10.94
N ALA A 112 -10.46 -6.37 11.07
CA ALA A 112 -10.45 -5.00 10.53
C ALA A 112 -10.63 -4.97 8.99
N LYS A 113 -10.00 -5.91 8.26
CA LYS A 113 -10.16 -6.03 6.81
C LYS A 113 -11.55 -6.52 6.41
N ALA A 114 -12.17 -7.40 7.20
CA ALA A 114 -13.52 -7.89 6.94
C ALA A 114 -14.55 -6.76 7.05
N GLU A 115 -14.45 -5.91 8.07
CA GLU A 115 -15.29 -4.71 8.25
C GLU A 115 -15.15 -3.72 7.09
N MET A 116 -13.92 -3.48 6.61
CA MET A 116 -13.67 -2.62 5.46
C MET A 116 -14.32 -3.17 4.17
N LEU A 117 -14.23 -4.48 3.95
CA LEU A 117 -14.86 -5.16 2.82
C LEU A 117 -16.38 -5.07 2.87
N ILE A 118 -16.97 -5.27 4.05
CA ILE A 118 -18.42 -5.09 4.28
C ILE A 118 -18.83 -3.66 3.94
N THR A 119 -18.04 -2.66 4.34
CA THR A 119 -18.28 -1.25 4.02
C THR A 119 -18.26 -1.01 2.52
N MET A 120 -17.21 -1.44 1.82
CA MET A 120 -17.09 -1.29 0.36
C MET A 120 -18.24 -1.96 -0.40
N LEU A 121 -18.66 -3.16 0.04
CA LEU A 121 -19.75 -3.91 -0.58
C LEU A 121 -21.13 -3.29 -0.28
N SER A 122 -21.27 -2.63 0.87
CA SER A 122 -22.51 -1.92 1.23
C SER A 122 -22.76 -0.73 0.30
N ASP A 123 -21.71 -0.02 -0.12
CA ASP A 123 -21.80 1.11 -1.05
C ASP A 123 -22.11 0.68 -2.50
N THR A 124 -21.89 -0.60 -2.84
CA THR A 124 -22.15 -1.11 -4.21
C THR A 124 -23.59 -1.61 -4.41
N ASN A 125 -24.44 -1.56 -3.38
CA ASN A 125 -25.79 -2.14 -3.41
C ASN A 125 -26.88 -1.19 -3.98
N ASP A 126 -26.49 -0.12 -4.68
CA ASP A 126 -27.42 0.73 -5.42
C ASP A 126 -28.01 -0.06 -6.60
N THR A 127 -29.22 -0.60 -6.39
CA THR A 127 -29.95 -1.43 -7.35
C THR A 127 -30.02 -0.78 -8.75
N PRO A 128 -29.81 -1.52 -9.85
CA PRO A 128 -30.08 -0.98 -11.18
C PRO A 128 -31.58 -0.67 -11.29
N LYS A 129 -31.92 0.60 -11.53
CA LYS A 129 -33.30 1.02 -11.81
C LYS A 129 -33.83 0.20 -12.99
N SER A 130 -34.87 -0.60 -12.69
CA SER A 130 -35.66 -1.37 -13.64
C SER A 130 -36.01 -0.53 -14.88
N VAL A 131 -35.47 -0.88 -16.05
CA VAL A 131 -35.95 -0.36 -17.33
C VAL A 131 -37.31 -1.01 -17.60
N LYS A 132 -38.41 -0.27 -17.39
CA LYS A 132 -39.74 -0.69 -17.86
C LYS A 132 -39.70 -0.73 -19.40
N GLY A 133 -40.13 -1.85 -19.96
CA GLY A 133 -40.07 -2.13 -21.38
C GLY A 133 -41.02 -1.28 -22.22
N ASP A 134 -40.51 -0.78 -23.34
CA ASP A 134 -41.32 -0.38 -24.48
C ASP A 134 -41.47 -1.57 -25.43
N THR A 135 -42.54 -2.34 -25.24
CA THR A 135 -43.06 -3.26 -26.27
C THR A 135 -44.39 -2.69 -26.77
N SER A 136 -44.31 -1.64 -27.57
CA SER A 136 -45.45 -1.12 -28.33
C SER A 136 -44.94 -0.29 -29.49
N LEU A 137 -44.54 -0.93 -30.59
CA LEU A 137 -44.44 -0.35 -31.94
C LEU A 137 -44.13 -1.45 -32.97
N MET A 138 -44.99 -2.47 -33.05
CA MET A 138 -45.07 -3.39 -34.20
C MET A 138 -46.54 -3.76 -34.43
N ALA A 139 -47.37 -2.76 -34.71
CA ALA A 139 -48.71 -2.95 -35.24
C ALA A 139 -49.10 -1.72 -36.06
N ARG A 140 -48.65 -1.68 -37.31
CA ARG A 140 -49.39 -1.15 -38.47
C ARG A 140 -48.63 -1.40 -39.76
#